data_AF-A0A8K0LEJ2-F1
#
_entry.id   AF-A0A8K0LEJ2-F1
#
_cell.length_a   1.000
_cell.length_b   1.000
_cell.length_c   1.000
_cell.angle_alpha   90.00
_cell.angle_beta   90.00
_cell.angle_gamma   90.00
#
_symmetry.space_group_name_H-M   'P 1'
#
loop_
_entity.id
_entity.type
_entity.pdbx_description
1 polymer ?
#
loop_
_entity_poly.entity_id
_entity_poly.type
_entity_poly.pdbx_seq_one_letter_code
_entity_poly.pdbx_strand_id
1 'polypeptide(L)'
;MQLPTLLSLAIGLLPAMASAGGGFKHSCAANWMVAGRFLMTDCKTGNGEEMIRTALDLDNCIGNEQSDMKPMNNCWCETSGKGGYVGGSSVDLNDFVENDHGYLSCFGHKATKI
;
A
#
# COMPACT_ATOMS: atom_id res chain seq x y z
N MET A 1 48.51 -27.04 -18.49
CA MET A 1 47.95 -26.30 -17.35
C MET A 1 47.57 -24.92 -17.82
N GLN A 2 46.28 -24.60 -17.97
CA GLN A 2 45.72 -23.24 -17.88
C GLN A 2 44.19 -23.30 -17.98
N LEU A 3 43.55 -22.49 -17.13
CA LEU A 3 42.19 -22.53 -16.61
C LEU A 3 41.18 -21.84 -17.56
N PRO A 4 39.94 -22.32 -17.72
CA PRO A 4 38.88 -21.50 -18.31
C PRO A 4 38.29 -20.56 -17.24
N THR A 5 38.48 -19.25 -17.40
CA THR A 5 37.78 -18.23 -16.62
C THR A 5 36.32 -18.14 -17.06
N LEU A 6 35.43 -18.75 -16.28
CA LEU A 6 33.99 -18.52 -16.34
C LEU A 6 33.69 -17.14 -15.75
N LEU A 7 33.36 -16.18 -16.62
CA LEU A 7 32.87 -14.86 -16.23
C LEU A 7 31.37 -15.00 -15.91
N SER A 8 31.04 -15.38 -14.67
CA SER A 8 29.66 -15.40 -14.18
C SER A 8 29.18 -13.97 -13.97
N LEU A 9 28.44 -13.43 -14.94
CA LEU A 9 27.74 -12.17 -14.83
C LEU A 9 26.50 -12.38 -13.93
N ALA A 10 26.67 -12.22 -12.62
CA ALA A 10 25.56 -12.14 -11.69
C ALA A 10 24.81 -10.81 -11.91
N ILE A 11 23.81 -10.83 -12.79
CA ILE A 11 22.86 -9.73 -12.93
C ILE A 11 22.01 -9.74 -11.66
N GLY A 12 22.35 -8.83 -10.73
CA GLY A 12 21.60 -8.61 -9.51
C GLY A 12 20.17 -8.19 -9.85
N LEU A 13 19.21 -9.04 -9.49
CA LEU A 13 17.79 -8.69 -9.41
C LEU A 13 17.63 -7.65 -8.31
N LEU A 14 17.63 -6.37 -8.68
CA LEU A 14 17.12 -5.32 -7.81
C LEU A 14 15.62 -5.59 -7.58
N PRO A 15 15.13 -5.62 -6.33
CA PRO A 15 13.71 -5.71 -6.08
C PRO A 15 13.05 -4.46 -6.68
N ALA A 16 12.09 -4.66 -7.58
CA ALA A 16 11.26 -3.59 -8.10
C ALA A 16 10.54 -2.95 -6.91
N MET A 17 10.87 -1.68 -6.63
CA MET A 17 10.10 -0.91 -5.65
C MET A 17 8.69 -0.76 -6.22
N ALA A 18 7.73 -1.47 -5.63
CA ALA A 18 6.33 -1.35 -5.99
C ALA A 18 5.87 0.07 -5.64
N SER A 19 5.81 0.96 -6.63
CA SER A 19 5.16 2.25 -6.47
C SER A 19 3.66 2.02 -6.47
N ALA A 20 2.99 2.41 -5.38
CA ALA A 20 1.54 2.37 -5.38
C ALA A 20 1.02 3.50 -6.28
N GLY A 21 0.19 3.16 -7.27
CA GLY A 21 -0.30 4.11 -8.29
C GLY A 21 -1.37 5.08 -7.79
N GLY A 22 -1.92 4.85 -6.59
CA GLY A 22 -2.97 5.68 -6.00
C GLY A 22 -4.27 5.66 -6.81
N GLY A 23 -5.12 6.65 -6.56
CA GLY A 23 -6.27 6.95 -7.41
C GLY A 23 -7.50 6.05 -7.26
N PHE A 24 -7.58 5.20 -6.22
CA PHE A 24 -8.73 4.29 -6.07
C PHE A 24 -10.09 5.02 -6.05
N LYS A 25 -10.15 6.28 -5.57
CA LYS A 25 -11.40 7.07 -5.51
C LYS A 25 -12.04 7.30 -6.89
N HIS A 26 -11.29 7.18 -7.98
CA HIS A 26 -11.84 7.34 -9.34
C HIS A 26 -12.66 6.13 -9.81
N SER A 27 -12.37 4.95 -9.24
CA SER A 27 -12.93 3.68 -9.71
C SER A 27 -13.63 2.88 -8.62
N CYS A 28 -13.63 3.37 -7.38
CA CYS A 28 -14.31 2.73 -6.25
C CYS A 28 -15.31 3.69 -5.59
N ALA A 29 -16.34 3.11 -4.98
CA ALA A 29 -17.43 3.83 -4.35
C ALA A 29 -17.80 3.18 -3.02
N ALA A 30 -18.63 3.88 -2.23
CA ALA A 30 -19.02 3.45 -0.89
C ALA A 30 -17.78 3.12 -0.04
N ASN A 31 -16.94 4.11 0.24
CA ASN A 31 -15.76 3.91 1.08
C ASN A 31 -16.15 4.02 2.56
N TRP A 32 -15.80 3.03 3.38
CA TRP A 32 -15.94 3.14 4.84
C TRP A 32 -14.84 2.39 5.57
N MET A 33 -14.59 2.82 6.81
CA MET A 33 -13.61 2.21 7.69
C MET A 33 -14.29 1.20 8.62
N VAL A 34 -13.67 0.04 8.82
CA VAL A 34 -14.09 -0.95 9.80
C VAL A 34 -12.99 -1.18 10.83
N ALA A 35 -13.39 -1.12 12.10
CA ALA A 35 -12.51 -1.27 13.26
C ALA A 35 -11.28 -0.33 13.28
N GLY A 36 -11.35 0.79 12.56
CA GLY A 36 -10.23 1.74 12.43
C GLY A 36 -9.04 1.20 11.62
N ARG A 37 -9.16 0.04 10.98
CA ARG A 37 -8.04 -0.70 10.36
C ARG A 37 -8.31 -1.06 8.90
N PHE A 38 -9.51 -1.53 8.60
CA PHE A 38 -9.84 -2.01 7.25
C PHE A 38 -10.52 -0.91 6.45
N LEU A 39 -9.99 -0.59 5.27
CA LEU A 39 -10.71 0.17 4.26
C LEU A 39 -11.59 -0.79 3.46
N MET A 40 -12.89 -0.62 3.56
CA MET A 40 -13.86 -1.35 2.74
C MET A 40 -14.41 -0.44 1.64
N THR A 41 -14.57 -0.99 0.45
CA THR A 41 -15.08 -0.27 -0.72
C THR A 41 -15.63 -1.24 -1.76
N ASP A 42 -16.44 -0.72 -2.67
CA ASP A 42 -16.87 -1.41 -3.88
C ASP A 42 -16.08 -0.84 -5.06
N CYS A 43 -15.25 -1.66 -5.72
CA CYS A 43 -14.36 -1.24 -6.80
C CYS A 43 -14.77 -1.82 -8.15
N LYS A 44 -14.69 -1.00 -9.21
CA LYS A 44 -14.88 -1.45 -10.59
C LYS A 44 -13.80 -2.46 -10.97
N THR A 45 -14.23 -3.56 -11.57
CA THR A 45 -13.35 -4.52 -12.26
C THR A 45 -12.70 -3.89 -13.49
N GLY A 46 -11.67 -4.54 -14.05
CA GLY A 46 -10.94 -4.03 -15.22
C GLY A 46 -11.80 -3.82 -16.48
N ASN A 47 -12.90 -4.55 -16.64
CA ASN A 47 -13.90 -4.33 -17.70
C ASN A 47 -14.97 -3.28 -17.33
N GLY A 48 -15.02 -2.82 -16.08
CA GLY A 48 -15.95 -1.81 -15.60
C GLY A 48 -17.41 -2.25 -15.48
N GLU A 49 -17.71 -3.52 -15.75
CA GLU A 49 -19.08 -4.07 -15.76
C GLU A 49 -19.54 -4.55 -14.39
N GLU A 50 -18.60 -4.93 -13.51
CA GLU A 50 -18.87 -5.44 -12.16
C GLU A 50 -18.23 -4.54 -11.10
N MET A 51 -18.91 -4.42 -9.97
CA MET A 51 -18.36 -3.83 -8.75
C MET A 51 -18.05 -4.97 -7.77
N ILE A 52 -16.81 -5.08 -7.33
CA ILE A 52 -16.40 -6.07 -6.32
C ILE A 52 -16.22 -5.36 -4.99
N ARG A 53 -16.86 -5.90 -3.95
CA ARG A 53 -16.62 -5.48 -2.56
C ARG A 53 -15.30 -6.05 -2.07
N THR A 54 -14.41 -5.18 -1.59
CA THR A 54 -13.09 -5.58 -1.08
C THR A 54 -12.74 -4.91 0.23
N ALA A 55 -11.87 -5.55 1.01
CA ALA A 55 -11.31 -5.02 2.25
C ALA A 55 -9.78 -4.99 2.17
N LEU A 56 -9.20 -3.79 2.25
CA LEU A 56 -7.76 -3.59 2.39
C LEU A 56 -7.42 -3.35 3.86
N ASP A 57 -6.46 -4.12 4.37
CA ASP A 57 -5.91 -3.92 5.69
C ASP A 57 -4.88 -2.79 5.68
N LEU A 58 -5.23 -1.63 6.25
CA LEU A 58 -4.39 -0.44 6.20
C LEU A 58 -3.19 -0.51 7.14
N ASP A 59 -3.15 -1.46 8.08
CA ASP A 59 -1.92 -1.73 8.84
C ASP A 59 -0.78 -2.13 7.90
N ASN A 60 -1.10 -2.68 6.72
CA ASN A 60 -0.13 -2.99 5.66
C ASN A 60 0.20 -1.82 4.73
N CYS A 61 -0.50 -0.70 4.86
CA CYS A 61 -0.38 0.45 3.95
C CYS A 61 0.05 1.74 4.65
N ILE A 62 -0.04 1.83 5.97
CA ILE A 62 0.17 3.06 6.73
C ILE A 62 1.00 2.72 7.96
N GLY A 63 2.08 3.47 8.16
CA GLY A 63 3.10 3.18 9.17
C GLY A 63 3.76 4.42 9.70
N ASN A 64 4.24 4.35 10.94
CA ASN A 64 5.01 5.42 11.54
C ASN A 64 6.47 4.97 11.75
N GLU A 65 7.34 5.28 10.80
CA GLU A 65 8.79 5.29 11.05
C GLU A 65 9.31 6.73 11.07
N GLN A 66 10.21 7.01 12.02
CA GLN A 66 10.82 8.31 12.22
C GLN A 66 11.34 8.88 10.89
N SER A 67 10.80 10.05 10.53
CA SER A 67 11.30 11.03 9.54
C SER A 67 10.92 10.87 8.07
N ASP A 68 10.30 9.79 7.60
CA ASP A 68 9.76 9.72 6.24
C ASP A 68 8.51 8.84 6.24
N MET A 69 7.36 9.40 5.83
CA MET A 69 6.10 8.64 5.68
C MET A 69 6.33 7.47 4.74
N LYS A 70 6.52 6.28 5.29
CA LYS A 70 6.50 5.01 4.58
C LYS A 70 5.41 4.13 5.18
N PRO A 71 4.74 3.33 4.34
CA PRO A 71 3.72 2.38 4.79
C PRO A 71 4.29 1.34 5.79
N MET A 72 3.49 0.99 6.81
CA MET A 72 3.73 0.01 7.92
C MET A 72 4.73 0.45 9.01
N ASN A 73 4.47 0.47 10.34
CA ASN A 73 3.48 -0.17 11.21
C ASN A 73 3.16 0.73 12.43
N ASN A 74 2.00 0.54 13.05
CA ASN A 74 1.50 1.23 14.27
C ASN A 74 1.15 2.73 14.07
N CYS A 75 -0.13 3.00 13.86
CA CYS A 75 -0.69 4.35 13.82
C CYS A 75 -0.76 5.00 15.21
N TRP A 76 0.39 5.22 15.86
CA TRP A 76 0.60 6.26 16.87
C TRP A 76 1.76 7.13 16.40
N CYS A 77 1.45 8.36 16.01
CA CYS A 77 2.44 9.33 15.54
C CYS A 77 3.24 9.88 16.73
N GLU A 78 4.37 9.24 17.04
CA GLU A 78 5.41 9.85 17.87
C GLU A 78 6.18 10.90 17.06
N THR A 79 6.26 12.13 17.58
CA THR A 79 7.07 13.18 16.97
C THR A 79 8.55 12.88 17.12
N SER A 80 9.30 12.97 16.01
CA SER A 80 10.76 12.94 15.98
C SER A 80 11.31 14.08 16.87
N GLY A 81 11.55 13.78 18.15
CA GLY A 81 12.39 14.60 19.02
C GLY A 81 11.78 15.21 20.29
N LYS A 82 10.48 15.02 20.63
CA LYS A 82 9.91 15.67 21.85
C LYS A 82 8.90 14.86 22.67
N GLY A 83 8.84 13.53 22.56
CA GLY A 83 8.08 12.69 23.50
C GLY A 83 6.61 13.08 23.70
N GLY A 84 6.00 13.71 22.67
CA GLY A 84 4.64 14.23 22.71
C GLY A 84 3.82 13.64 21.57
N TYR A 85 2.65 13.11 21.89
CA TYR A 85 1.62 12.74 20.93
C TYR A 85 1.03 14.02 20.35
N VAL A 86 1.21 14.26 19.06
CA VAL A 86 0.47 15.31 18.34
C VAL A 86 -0.91 14.75 18.00
N GLY A 87 -1.95 15.48 18.41
CA GLY A 87 -3.31 15.15 18.04
C GLY A 87 -3.50 15.27 16.52
N GLY A 88 -3.71 14.12 15.87
CA GLY A 88 -4.30 14.00 14.53
C GLY A 88 -3.37 14.31 13.35
N SER A 89 -2.64 13.30 12.88
CA SER A 89 -2.14 13.28 11.50
C SER A 89 -3.22 12.69 10.58
N SER A 90 -3.49 13.35 9.46
CA SER A 90 -4.33 12.80 8.39
C SER A 90 -3.47 12.37 7.20
N VAL A 91 -3.88 11.30 6.54
CA VAL A 91 -3.25 10.77 5.33
C VAL A 91 -4.34 10.60 4.28
N ASP A 92 -4.14 11.10 3.06
CA ASP A 92 -5.07 10.81 1.97
C ASP A 92 -4.73 9.45 1.36
N LEU A 93 -5.59 8.46 1.61
CA LEU A 93 -5.44 7.11 1.06
C LEU A 93 -5.40 7.12 -0.47
N ASN A 94 -5.96 8.14 -1.13
CA ASN A 94 -5.93 8.22 -2.59
C ASN A 94 -4.51 8.43 -3.15
N ASP A 95 -3.56 8.84 -2.33
CA ASP A 95 -2.18 9.06 -2.78
C ASP A 95 -1.43 7.76 -3.05
N PHE A 96 -1.85 6.64 -2.44
CA PHE A 96 -1.13 5.35 -2.53
C PHE A 96 -2.02 4.12 -2.50
N VAL A 97 -3.33 4.24 -2.28
CA VAL A 97 -4.26 3.12 -2.47
C VAL A 97 -4.76 3.17 -3.91
N GLU A 98 -4.58 2.07 -4.61
CA GLU A 98 -5.02 1.89 -5.99
C GLU A 98 -6.12 0.84 -6.08
N ASN A 99 -6.84 0.84 -7.21
CA ASN A 99 -7.74 -0.24 -7.58
C ASN A 99 -7.09 -1.11 -8.65
N ASP A 100 -6.65 -2.29 -8.27
CA ASP A 100 -6.11 -3.31 -9.16
C ASP A 100 -7.21 -4.29 -9.58
N HIS A 101 -7.83 -4.05 -10.73
CA HIS A 101 -8.85 -4.92 -11.33
C HIS A 101 -10.03 -5.28 -10.41
N GLY A 102 -10.48 -4.34 -9.58
CA GLY A 102 -11.57 -4.54 -8.62
C GLY A 102 -11.06 -4.85 -7.20
N TYR A 103 -9.75 -4.98 -6.99
CA TYR A 103 -9.14 -5.22 -5.70
C TYR A 103 -8.34 -4.01 -5.25
N LEU A 104 -8.62 -3.50 -4.05
CA LEU A 104 -7.76 -2.49 -3.46
C LEU A 104 -6.34 -3.01 -3.28
N SER A 105 -5.34 -2.17 -3.56
CA SER A 105 -3.92 -2.50 -3.33
C SER A 105 -3.13 -1.29 -2.84
N CYS A 106 -2.05 -1.55 -2.12
CA CYS A 106 -1.05 -0.56 -1.70
C CYS A 106 0.32 -1.25 -1.64
N PHE A 107 1.37 -0.68 -2.22
CA PHE A 107 2.76 -1.15 -2.05
C PHE A 107 2.98 -2.68 -2.25
N GLY A 108 2.20 -3.31 -3.14
CA GLY A 108 2.24 -4.76 -3.39
C GLY A 108 1.35 -5.63 -2.48
N HIS A 109 0.72 -5.06 -1.45
CA HIS A 109 -0.31 -5.71 -0.65
C HIS A 109 -1.67 -5.58 -1.34
N LYS A 110 -2.44 -6.68 -1.40
CA LYS A 110 -3.76 -6.72 -2.04
C LYS A 110 -4.85 -7.03 -1.02
N ALA A 111 -6.00 -6.42 -1.24
CA ALA A 111 -7.23 -6.68 -0.51
C ALA A 111 -7.83 -8.05 -0.84
N THR A 112 -8.68 -8.53 0.05
CA THR A 112 -9.50 -9.72 -0.17
C THR A 112 -10.90 -9.34 -0.64
N LYS A 113 -11.49 -10.21 -1.47
CA LYS A 113 -12.92 -10.15 -1.81
C LYS A 113 -13.75 -10.59 -0.60
N ILE A 114 -14.92 -9.98 -0.45
CA ILE A 114 -15.88 -10.22 0.64
C ILE A 114 -17.18 -10.76 0.07
#